data_AF-G9KH89-F1
#
_entry.id   AF-G9KH89-F1
#
_cell.length_a   1.000
_cell.length_b   1.000
_cell.length_c   1.000
_cell.angle_alpha   90.00
_cell.angle_beta   90.00
_cell.angle_gamma   90.00
#
_symmetry.space_group_name_H-M   'P 1'
#
loop_
_entity.id
_entity.type
_entity.pdbx_description
1 polymer ?
#
loop_
_entity_poly.entity_id
_entity_poly.type
_entity_poly.pdbx_seq_one_letter_code
_entity_poly.pdbx_strand_id
1 'polypeptide(L)'
;EPRGGGARPWLPPRRAWFVLTRDSLDQFSSSGKGARRLRSLVLTSLCSVTGPERRPKETGLWSVTVSGRKHSVRLCSPRQAEAERWGLALREVIASKAPLETPTQLLLRDIQESCGDPEAVALIYRRNPILRHTSGALYAPLLPLPYGVSAPGPGYAPLREEAVRLFLALQALEGARRPGPLMQGVLQTCRDLPALRDELFLQLAKQTSGPAGPPGPPATQDPAALRYWQLLTCMSCTFRPGGAVRGHLLGHLERTEQALPDTELAEYARFIRKALGRTRGRELVPSLAEISALSQRQELLCTVHCPGAGACPVAIDSHTTAGEVARELVGRLGLARSRNAFALYEQRGAQERALAGGTLVADVLTRFENLAVEEAGLDDSPDSGWRLCLRLHGPLHPEGLSPDGHELPFLFEQAHALLLRGRPPPPDDTLRALAALRLQSLHRDFSPRAP
;
A
#
# COMPACT_ATOMS: atom_id res chain seq x y z
N GLU A 1 -12.11 15.07 34.35
CA GLU A 1 -11.66 14.25 35.49
C GLU A 1 -11.45 15.13 36.71
N PRO A 2 -11.23 14.55 37.89
CA PRO A 2 -9.85 14.61 38.32
C PRO A 2 -9.28 13.26 38.76
N ARG A 3 -8.06 13.05 38.28
CA ARG A 3 -6.96 12.21 38.79
C ARG A 3 -6.95 10.74 38.40
N GLY A 4 -5.85 10.43 37.69
CA GLY A 4 -5.25 9.14 37.41
C GLY A 4 -5.77 7.96 38.22
N GLY A 5 -6.31 7.01 37.48
CA GLY A 5 -6.64 5.69 37.97
C GLY A 5 -7.19 4.90 36.80
N GLY A 6 -6.52 3.79 36.45
CA GLY A 6 -6.87 2.96 35.30
C GLY A 6 -8.36 2.62 35.23
N ALA A 7 -8.85 2.44 34.00
CA ALA A 7 -10.22 2.02 33.73
C ALA A 7 -10.60 0.85 34.64
N ARG A 8 -11.56 1.06 35.55
CA ARG A 8 -12.10 0.00 36.41
C ARG A 8 -13.27 -0.66 35.66
N PRO A 9 -13.15 -1.92 35.18
CA PRO A 9 -14.16 -2.58 34.34
C PRO A 9 -15.48 -2.91 35.06
N TRP A 10 -15.51 -2.81 36.40
CA TRP A 10 -16.57 -3.35 37.24
C TRP A 10 -17.59 -2.31 37.75
N LEU A 11 -17.40 -1.02 37.45
CA LEU A 11 -18.35 0.02 37.85
C LEU A 11 -19.40 0.21 36.74
N PRO A 12 -20.71 0.07 37.04
CA PRO A 12 -21.73 0.32 36.05
C PRO A 12 -21.61 1.76 35.52
N PRO A 13 -21.68 1.97 34.19
CA PRO A 13 -21.58 3.31 33.63
C PRO A 13 -22.65 4.21 34.24
N ARG A 14 -22.23 5.37 34.77
CA ARG A 14 -23.15 6.36 35.34
C ARG A 14 -24.15 6.79 34.26
N ARG A 15 -25.45 6.79 34.61
CA ARG A 15 -26.49 7.35 33.73
C ARG A 15 -26.11 8.79 33.38
N ALA A 16 -26.02 9.06 32.09
CA ALA A 16 -25.73 10.37 31.54
C ALA A 16 -26.85 10.77 30.59
N TRP A 17 -27.20 12.04 30.59
CA TRP A 17 -28.27 12.58 29.76
C TRP A 17 -27.65 13.36 28.61
N PHE A 18 -28.05 13.04 27.38
CA PHE A 18 -27.52 13.68 26.19
C PHE A 18 -28.64 14.32 25.38
N VAL A 19 -28.37 15.50 24.84
CA VAL A 19 -29.27 16.18 23.90
C VAL A 19 -28.47 16.46 22.63
N LEU A 20 -28.98 15.95 21.51
CA LEU A 20 -28.50 16.31 20.18
C LEU A 20 -29.27 17.53 19.70
N THR A 21 -28.55 18.61 19.42
CA THR A 21 -29.08 19.79 18.74
C THR A 21 -28.57 19.83 17.31
N ARG A 22 -29.00 20.84 16.54
CA ARG A 22 -28.43 21.05 15.19
C ARG A 22 -26.93 21.35 15.25
N ASP A 23 -26.40 21.92 16.33
CA ASP A 23 -25.03 22.43 16.38
C ASP A 23 -24.13 21.71 17.39
N SER A 24 -24.69 20.94 18.31
CA SER A 24 -23.92 20.31 19.38
C SER A 24 -24.53 19.01 19.90
N LEU A 25 -23.65 18.17 20.45
CA LEU A 25 -24.02 17.08 21.34
C LEU A 25 -23.68 17.50 22.78
N ASP A 26 -24.73 17.75 23.58
CA ASP A 26 -24.60 18.30 24.93
C ASP A 26 -24.89 17.22 25.98
N GLN A 27 -24.02 17.12 26.99
CA GLN A 27 -24.17 16.25 28.16
C GLN A 27 -24.72 17.04 29.35
N PHE A 28 -25.73 16.50 30.03
CA PHE A 28 -26.41 17.11 31.17
C PHE A 28 -26.31 16.25 32.44
N SER A 29 -26.44 16.91 33.60
CA SER A 29 -26.41 16.26 34.92
C SER A 29 -27.65 15.43 35.24
N SER A 30 -28.81 15.80 34.70
CA SER A 30 -30.11 15.15 34.95
C SER A 30 -31.07 15.38 33.77
N SER A 31 -32.24 14.74 33.79
CA SER A 31 -33.29 14.86 32.77
C SER A 31 -34.25 16.04 32.96
N GLY A 32 -34.14 16.77 34.08
CA GLY A 32 -35.13 17.78 34.49
C GLY A 32 -34.92 19.15 33.82
N LYS A 33 -36.00 19.94 33.75
CA LYS A 33 -35.93 21.38 33.41
C LYS A 33 -35.07 22.07 34.49
N GLY A 34 -33.92 22.63 34.10
CA GLY A 34 -32.91 23.19 35.02
C GLY A 34 -31.64 22.34 35.19
N ALA A 35 -31.52 21.21 34.48
CA ALA A 35 -30.30 20.40 34.49
C ALA A 35 -29.07 21.20 34.03
N ARG A 36 -27.97 21.07 34.78
CA ARG A 36 -26.71 21.75 34.45
C ARG A 36 -26.05 21.06 33.25
N ARG A 37 -25.68 21.84 32.24
CA ARG A 37 -24.85 21.37 31.12
C ARG A 37 -23.43 21.09 31.61
N LEU A 38 -22.98 19.85 31.48
CA LEU A 38 -21.68 19.35 31.93
C LEU A 38 -20.62 19.48 30.85
N ARG A 39 -20.94 19.08 29.62
CA ARG A 39 -20.03 19.08 28.46
C ARG A 39 -20.82 19.39 27.20
N SER A 40 -20.17 19.99 26.22
CA SER A 40 -20.70 20.20 24.88
C SER A 40 -19.66 19.81 23.84
N LEU A 41 -20.09 19.12 22.78
CA LEU A 41 -19.29 18.83 21.60
C LEU A 41 -19.93 19.53 20.42
N VAL A 42 -19.27 20.57 19.89
CA VAL A 42 -19.73 21.26 18.68
C VAL A 42 -19.63 20.32 17.49
N LEU A 43 -20.72 20.18 16.74
CA LEU A 43 -20.82 19.33 15.56
C LEU A 43 -20.50 20.15 14.32
N THR A 44 -19.46 19.71 13.62
CA THR A 44 -18.99 20.29 12.36
C THR A 44 -18.87 19.18 11.32
N SER A 45 -18.65 19.53 10.05
CA SER A 45 -18.38 18.57 8.97
C SER A 45 -17.09 17.74 9.18
N LEU A 46 -16.34 18.00 10.26
CA LEU A 46 -15.09 17.32 10.60
C LEU A 46 -15.23 16.34 11.78
N CYS A 47 -16.42 16.22 12.39
CA CYS A 47 -16.66 15.40 13.57
C CYS A 47 -17.03 13.95 13.23
N SER A 48 -16.25 12.93 13.63
CA SER A 48 -16.41 11.52 13.19
C SER A 48 -17.39 10.72 14.02
N VAL A 49 -18.27 9.91 13.41
CA VAL A 49 -19.16 9.00 14.15
C VAL A 49 -18.76 7.55 13.91
N THR A 50 -18.48 6.82 14.99
CA THR A 50 -18.08 5.42 14.98
C THR A 50 -19.08 4.56 15.74
N GLY A 51 -19.19 3.28 15.37
CA GLY A 51 -20.22 2.36 15.87
C GLY A 51 -21.56 2.45 15.11
N PRO A 52 -22.61 1.78 15.58
CA PRO A 52 -22.71 1.12 16.88
C PRO A 52 -21.88 -0.17 16.95
N GLU A 53 -21.01 -0.25 17.96
CA GLU A 53 -20.19 -1.43 18.24
C GLU A 53 -20.57 -2.02 19.60
N ARG A 54 -20.74 -3.34 19.64
CA ARG A 54 -20.87 -4.08 20.90
C ARG A 54 -19.48 -4.37 21.44
N ARG A 55 -19.20 -4.03 22.69
CA ARG A 55 -17.92 -4.33 23.36
C ARG A 55 -18.10 -5.38 24.46
N PRO A 56 -18.01 -6.69 24.14
CA PRO A 56 -18.24 -7.76 25.11
C PRO A 56 -17.22 -7.75 26.25
N LYS A 57 -15.98 -7.35 25.95
CA LYS A 57 -14.85 -7.39 26.90
C LYS A 57 -14.77 -6.19 27.86
N GLU A 58 -15.55 -5.12 27.64
CA GLU A 58 -15.53 -3.93 28.49
C GLU A 58 -16.81 -3.80 29.34
N THR A 59 -17.97 -3.67 28.70
CA THR A 59 -19.24 -3.37 29.40
C THR A 59 -20.42 -4.20 28.92
N GLY A 60 -20.28 -4.92 27.80
CA GLY A 60 -21.37 -5.64 27.14
C GLY A 60 -22.40 -4.73 26.42
N LEU A 61 -22.26 -3.41 26.54
CA LEU A 61 -23.16 -2.40 25.96
C LEU A 61 -22.80 -2.10 24.50
N TRP A 62 -23.78 -1.57 23.77
CA TRP A 62 -23.59 -0.95 22.47
C TRP A 62 -23.07 0.47 22.65
N SER A 63 -22.09 0.86 21.86
CA SER A 63 -21.49 2.19 21.95
C SER A 63 -21.41 2.90 20.61
N VAL A 64 -21.68 4.20 20.64
CA VAL A 64 -21.47 5.14 19.53
C VAL A 64 -20.52 6.21 20.01
N THR A 65 -19.43 6.45 19.28
CA THR A 65 -18.47 7.51 19.64
C THR A 65 -18.51 8.62 18.59
N VAL A 66 -18.63 9.86 19.07
CA VAL A 66 -18.54 11.07 18.25
C VAL A 66 -17.23 11.77 18.58
N SER A 67 -16.34 11.91 17.61
CA SER A 67 -15.02 12.48 17.80
C SER A 67 -14.91 13.81 17.06
N GLY A 68 -14.81 14.90 17.81
CA GLY A 68 -14.47 16.20 17.24
C GLY A 68 -12.95 16.36 17.03
N ARG A 69 -12.52 17.60 16.80
CA ARG A 69 -11.09 17.95 16.71
C ARG A 69 -10.35 17.75 18.04
N LYS A 70 -10.93 18.20 19.16
CA LYS A 70 -10.27 18.26 20.47
C LYS A 70 -10.64 17.12 21.42
N HIS A 71 -11.87 16.65 21.37
CA HIS A 71 -12.40 15.66 22.29
C HIS A 71 -13.42 14.76 21.61
N SER A 72 -13.58 13.57 22.16
CA SER A 72 -14.63 12.62 21.79
C SER A 72 -15.63 12.44 22.91
N VAL A 73 -16.85 12.08 22.53
CA VAL A 73 -17.94 11.73 23.43
C VAL A 73 -18.44 10.35 23.04
N ARG A 74 -18.50 9.45 24.03
CA ARG A 74 -19.02 8.09 23.86
C ARG A 74 -20.40 8.00 24.48
N LEU A 75 -21.37 7.57 23.67
CA LEU A 75 -22.72 7.21 24.07
C LEU A 75 -22.79 5.69 24.22
N CYS A 76 -23.33 5.20 25.34
CA CYS A 76 -23.51 3.77 25.57
C CYS A 76 -24.99 3.46 25.81
N SER A 77 -25.51 2.41 25.17
CA SER A 77 -26.87 1.90 25.40
C SER A 77 -26.86 0.38 25.52
N PRO A 78 -27.72 -0.21 26.38
CA PRO A 78 -27.95 -1.65 26.38
C PRO A 78 -28.67 -2.14 25.12
N ARG A 79 -29.35 -1.26 24.38
CA ARG A 79 -30.18 -1.60 23.21
C ARG A 79 -29.46 -1.22 21.92
N GLN A 80 -29.27 -2.19 21.03
CA GLN A 80 -28.68 -1.96 19.70
C GLN A 80 -29.43 -0.89 18.92
N ALA A 81 -30.76 -1.01 18.82
CA ALA A 81 -31.60 -0.09 18.06
C ALA A 81 -31.51 1.37 18.56
N GLU A 82 -31.27 1.58 19.84
CA GLU A 82 -31.07 2.93 20.39
C GLU A 82 -29.70 3.49 19.98
N ALA A 83 -28.64 2.69 20.07
CA ALA A 83 -27.32 3.06 19.61
C ALA A 83 -27.32 3.36 18.09
N GLU A 84 -28.00 2.53 17.28
CA GLU A 84 -28.18 2.76 15.84
C GLU A 84 -28.88 4.10 15.57
N ARG A 85 -29.97 4.39 16.29
CA ARG A 85 -30.71 5.65 16.14
C ARG A 85 -29.86 6.87 16.48
N TRP A 86 -29.09 6.82 17.57
CA TRP A 86 -28.14 7.87 17.91
C TRP A 86 -27.07 8.04 16.83
N GLY A 87 -26.49 6.93 16.37
CA GLY A 87 -25.49 6.94 15.30
C GLY A 87 -26.00 7.55 14.01
N LEU A 88 -27.23 7.22 13.61
CA LEU A 88 -27.88 7.78 12.41
C LEU A 88 -28.16 9.28 12.57
N ALA A 89 -28.80 9.70 13.65
CA ALA A 89 -29.12 11.11 13.89
C ALA A 89 -27.86 11.99 13.95
N LEU A 90 -26.79 11.50 14.58
CA LEU A 90 -25.50 12.21 14.62
C LEU A 90 -24.90 12.36 13.22
N ARG A 91 -24.94 11.31 12.41
CA ARG A 91 -24.45 11.35 11.02
C ARG A 91 -25.25 12.32 10.17
N GLU A 92 -26.58 12.34 10.29
CA GLU A 92 -27.45 13.28 9.57
C GLU A 92 -27.11 14.73 9.92
N VAL A 93 -26.96 15.03 11.22
CA VAL A 93 -26.60 16.38 11.67
C VAL A 93 -25.22 16.78 11.12
N ILE A 94 -24.23 15.89 11.18
CA ILE A 94 -22.87 16.18 10.67
C ILE A 94 -22.87 16.34 9.14
N ALA A 95 -23.59 15.48 8.41
CA ALA A 95 -23.69 15.54 6.96
C ALA A 95 -24.40 16.82 6.47
N SER A 96 -25.29 17.39 7.27
CA SER A 96 -25.94 18.68 6.97
C SER A 96 -25.02 19.91 7.13
N LYS A 97 -23.81 19.74 7.69
CA LYS A 97 -22.89 20.85 7.93
C LYS A 97 -22.13 21.23 6.66
N ALA A 98 -21.94 22.54 6.47
CA ALA A 98 -21.06 23.06 5.43
C ALA A 98 -19.64 22.49 5.61
N PRO A 99 -18.97 22.07 4.52
CA PRO A 99 -17.64 21.51 4.58
C PRO A 99 -16.65 22.57 5.08
N LEU A 100 -16.05 22.30 6.24
CA LEU A 100 -14.96 23.09 6.81
C LEU A 100 -13.61 22.56 6.36
N GLU A 101 -12.70 23.48 6.06
CA GLU A 101 -11.30 23.16 5.82
C GLU A 101 -10.56 22.86 7.13
N THR A 102 -9.58 21.96 7.07
CA THR A 102 -8.66 21.75 8.19
C THR A 102 -7.60 22.85 8.23
N PRO A 103 -6.97 23.09 9.40
CA PRO A 103 -5.84 24.02 9.49
C PRO A 103 -4.73 23.67 8.49
N THR A 104 -4.47 22.38 8.27
CA THR A 104 -3.50 21.93 7.27
C THR A 104 -3.89 22.41 5.88
N GLN A 105 -5.12 22.18 5.42
CA GLN A 105 -5.57 22.61 4.08
C GLN A 105 -5.40 24.11 3.84
N LEU A 106 -5.78 24.93 4.81
CA LEU A 106 -5.59 26.38 4.74
C LEU A 106 -4.11 26.74 4.54
N LEU A 107 -3.23 26.14 5.34
CA LEU A 107 -1.79 26.40 5.24
C LEU A 107 -1.18 25.87 3.93
N LEU A 108 -1.68 24.77 3.37
CA LEU A 108 -1.24 24.28 2.07
C LEU A 108 -1.57 25.29 0.97
N ARG A 109 -2.75 25.94 1.05
CA ARG A 109 -3.14 27.02 0.14
C ARG A 109 -2.26 28.25 0.32
N ASP A 110 -2.01 28.69 1.56
CA ASP A 110 -1.12 29.82 1.83
C ASP A 110 0.30 29.57 1.27
N ILE A 111 0.81 28.34 1.37
CA ILE A 111 2.09 27.94 0.76
C ILE A 111 2.00 28.01 -0.77
N GLN A 112 0.91 27.56 -1.37
CA GLN A 112 0.73 27.63 -2.82
C GLN A 112 0.63 29.08 -3.32
N GLU A 113 -0.05 29.95 -2.59
CA GLU A 113 -0.23 31.38 -2.89
C GLU A 113 1.05 32.20 -2.70
N SER A 114 2.04 31.70 -1.96
CA SER A 114 3.36 32.33 -1.83
C SER A 114 4.18 32.36 -3.13
N CYS A 115 3.70 31.72 -4.21
CA CYS A 115 4.36 31.68 -5.53
C CYS A 115 5.84 31.22 -5.49
N GLY A 116 6.21 30.43 -4.49
CA GLY A 116 7.57 29.91 -4.34
C GLY A 116 8.54 30.86 -3.61
N ASP A 117 8.06 31.93 -2.97
CA ASP A 117 8.91 32.77 -2.09
C ASP A 117 9.44 31.94 -0.90
N PRO A 118 10.76 31.70 -0.83
CA PRO A 118 11.35 30.85 0.20
C PRO A 118 11.18 31.43 1.62
N GLU A 119 11.18 32.76 1.78
CA GLU A 119 11.06 33.38 3.10
C GLU A 119 9.64 33.30 3.64
N ALA A 120 8.64 33.58 2.79
CA ALA A 120 7.23 33.43 3.14
C ALA A 120 6.90 31.98 3.52
N VAL A 121 7.36 31.01 2.73
CA VAL A 121 7.16 29.58 3.03
C VAL A 121 7.82 29.20 4.34
N ALA A 122 9.08 29.60 4.57
CA ALA A 122 9.80 29.33 5.82
C ALA A 122 9.06 29.91 7.04
N LEU A 123 8.51 31.13 6.91
CA LEU A 123 7.73 31.77 7.97
C LEU A 123 6.44 31.00 8.29
N ILE A 124 5.74 30.49 7.27
CA ILE A 124 4.55 29.66 7.44
C ILE A 124 4.90 28.39 8.23
N TYR A 125 5.93 27.65 7.85
CA TYR A 125 6.35 26.45 8.59
C TYR A 125 6.78 26.77 10.03
N ARG A 126 7.56 27.84 10.22
CA ARG A 126 8.04 28.26 11.55
C ARG A 126 6.88 28.56 12.51
N ARG A 127 5.85 29.25 12.03
CA ARG A 127 4.65 29.61 12.83
C ARG A 127 3.69 28.44 13.06
N ASN A 128 3.78 27.38 12.26
CA ASN A 128 2.81 26.29 12.25
C ASN A 128 3.45 24.91 12.49
N PRO A 129 3.60 24.47 13.76
CA PRO A 129 4.13 23.15 14.10
C PRO A 129 3.36 21.96 13.48
N ILE A 130 2.11 22.16 13.08
CA ILE A 130 1.31 21.11 12.42
C ILE A 130 1.92 20.65 11.08
N LEU A 131 2.72 21.49 10.42
CA LEU A 131 3.39 21.16 9.16
C LEU A 131 4.80 20.56 9.32
N ARG A 132 5.37 20.59 10.53
CA ARG A 132 6.77 20.22 10.79
C ARG A 132 6.88 18.87 11.50
N HIS A 133 8.08 18.29 11.50
CA HIS A 133 8.33 17.04 12.21
C HIS A 133 7.91 17.14 13.68
N THR A 134 7.33 16.06 14.22
CA THR A 134 7.02 15.95 15.64
C THR A 134 7.23 14.53 16.18
N SER A 135 7.79 14.45 17.38
CA SER A 135 7.86 13.21 18.16
C SER A 135 6.61 12.98 19.02
N GLY A 136 5.69 13.97 19.09
CA GLY A 136 4.42 13.84 19.80
C GLY A 136 3.36 13.11 18.97
N ALA A 137 2.34 12.56 19.63
CA ALA A 137 1.25 11.88 18.94
C ALA A 137 0.35 12.86 18.17
N LEU A 138 -0.20 12.41 17.05
CA LEU A 138 -1.25 13.09 16.30
C LEU A 138 -2.61 12.59 16.80
N TYR A 139 -3.46 13.50 17.30
CA TYR A 139 -4.76 13.13 17.90
C TYR A 139 -5.95 13.24 16.93
N ALA A 140 -5.73 13.84 15.76
CA ALA A 140 -6.72 14.03 14.71
C ALA A 140 -6.03 14.09 13.34
N PRO A 141 -6.66 13.57 12.27
CA PRO A 141 -6.12 13.60 10.91
C PRO A 141 -5.74 15.02 10.45
N LEU A 142 -4.76 15.11 9.55
CA LEU A 142 -4.35 16.36 8.92
C LEU A 142 -5.41 16.86 7.92
N LEU A 143 -6.10 15.94 7.25
CA LEU A 143 -7.13 16.22 6.25
C LEU A 143 -8.55 15.92 6.74
N PRO A 144 -9.57 16.56 6.15
CA PRO A 144 -10.94 16.11 6.32
C PRO A 144 -11.08 14.73 5.69
N LEU A 145 -11.55 13.75 6.47
CA LEU A 145 -11.86 12.42 5.96
C LEU A 145 -13.36 12.34 5.66
N PRO A 146 -13.76 11.82 4.48
CA PRO A 146 -15.15 11.81 4.07
C PRO A 146 -16.02 10.98 5.02
N TYR A 147 -17.19 11.53 5.31
CA TYR A 147 -18.24 10.91 6.12
C TYR A 147 -19.09 9.98 5.25
N GLY A 148 -19.09 8.68 5.55
CA GLY A 148 -20.08 7.76 4.97
C GLY A 148 -19.61 6.90 3.78
N VAL A 149 -18.31 6.87 3.47
CA VAL A 149 -17.80 5.71 2.71
C VAL A 149 -17.90 4.52 3.65
N SER A 150 -18.50 3.42 3.17
CA SER A 150 -18.82 2.19 3.90
C SER A 150 -17.85 1.88 5.03
N ALA A 151 -18.36 1.31 6.14
CA ALA A 151 -17.50 0.80 7.21
C ALA A 151 -16.27 0.12 6.58
N PRO A 152 -15.06 0.52 6.98
CA PRO A 152 -13.83 -0.12 6.53
C PRO A 152 -14.03 -1.64 6.51
N GLY A 153 -13.56 -2.32 5.46
CA GLY A 153 -13.70 -3.78 5.36
C GLY A 153 -13.28 -4.49 6.66
N PRO A 154 -13.68 -5.75 6.85
CA PRO A 154 -13.42 -6.47 8.11
C PRO A 154 -11.94 -6.35 8.52
N GLY A 155 -11.70 -5.85 9.74
CA GLY A 155 -10.35 -5.71 10.32
C GLY A 155 -9.87 -4.27 10.55
N TYR A 156 -10.48 -3.28 9.91
CA TYR A 156 -10.08 -1.87 10.06
C TYR A 156 -10.97 -1.10 11.04
N ALA A 157 -10.35 -0.21 11.82
CA ALA A 157 -11.09 0.78 12.61
C ALA A 157 -11.60 1.92 11.70
N PRO A 158 -12.48 2.80 12.20
CA PRO A 158 -12.96 3.96 11.46
C PRO A 158 -11.82 4.82 10.89
N LEU A 159 -12.02 5.45 9.73
CA LEU A 159 -10.97 6.18 8.99
C LEU A 159 -10.18 7.17 9.86
N ARG A 160 -10.85 7.90 10.76
CA ARG A 160 -10.18 8.84 11.68
C ARG A 160 -9.19 8.13 12.62
N GLU A 161 -9.56 6.97 13.12
CA GLU A 161 -8.71 6.16 14.01
C GLU A 161 -7.57 5.53 13.21
N GLU A 162 -7.84 5.04 12.00
CA GLU A 162 -6.80 4.49 11.12
C GLU A 162 -5.79 5.56 10.67
N ALA A 163 -6.23 6.78 10.35
CA ALA A 163 -5.33 7.90 10.08
C ALA A 163 -4.39 8.22 11.26
N VAL A 164 -4.90 8.15 12.49
CA VAL A 164 -4.08 8.32 13.71
C VAL A 164 -3.14 7.13 13.91
N ARG A 165 -3.61 5.90 13.67
CA ARG A 165 -2.79 4.68 13.73
C ARG A 165 -1.68 4.67 12.69
N LEU A 166 -1.93 5.18 11.48
CA LEU A 166 -0.91 5.37 10.45
C LEU A 166 0.21 6.27 10.99
N PHE A 167 -0.12 7.40 11.61
CA PHE A 167 0.89 8.28 12.20
C PHE A 167 1.69 7.60 13.32
N LEU A 168 1.02 6.80 14.17
CA LEU A 168 1.71 6.01 15.20
C LEU A 168 2.63 4.93 14.59
N ALA A 169 2.20 4.29 13.50
CA ALA A 169 3.01 3.34 12.75
C ALA A 169 4.24 4.03 12.12
N LEU A 170 4.09 5.25 11.63
CA LEU A 170 5.22 6.08 11.19
C LEU A 170 6.22 6.31 12.33
N GLN A 171 5.76 6.71 13.52
CA GLN A 171 6.66 6.90 14.65
C GLN A 171 7.33 5.59 15.09
N ALA A 172 6.61 4.47 15.05
CA ALA A 172 7.17 3.15 15.31
C ALA A 172 8.23 2.73 14.27
N LEU A 173 8.17 3.27 13.04
CA LEU A 173 9.21 3.00 12.04
C LEU A 173 10.57 3.44 12.54
N GLU A 174 10.74 4.52 13.30
CA GLU A 174 12.08 4.98 13.74
C GLU A 174 12.84 3.89 14.53
N GLY A 175 12.14 3.16 15.40
CA GLY A 175 12.73 2.11 16.25
C GLY A 175 12.66 0.68 15.73
N ALA A 176 12.05 0.45 14.55
CA ALA A 176 11.81 -0.91 14.05
C ALA A 176 13.12 -1.66 13.72
N ARG A 177 13.28 -2.91 14.15
CA ARG A 177 14.45 -3.72 13.71
C ARG A 177 14.34 -4.17 12.25
N ARG A 178 13.11 -4.46 11.81
CA ARG A 178 12.77 -4.86 10.44
C ARG A 178 11.68 -3.91 9.93
N PRO A 179 12.04 -2.79 9.27
CA PRO A 179 11.06 -1.79 8.84
C PRO A 179 10.17 -2.28 7.69
N GLY A 180 10.64 -3.21 6.85
CA GLY A 180 9.94 -3.70 5.67
C GLY A 180 8.48 -4.14 5.92
N PRO A 181 8.22 -5.09 6.84
CA PRO A 181 6.85 -5.51 7.14
C PRO A 181 5.94 -4.40 7.67
N LEU A 182 6.48 -3.46 8.45
CA LEU A 182 5.72 -2.31 8.95
C LEU A 182 5.38 -1.33 7.80
N MET A 183 6.33 -1.07 6.90
CA MET A 183 6.10 -0.29 5.68
C MET A 183 5.05 -0.95 4.79
N GLN A 184 5.15 -2.27 4.57
CA GLN A 184 4.18 -3.03 3.78
C GLN A 184 2.78 -2.94 4.37
N GLY A 185 2.63 -3.11 5.69
CA GLY A 185 1.36 -2.97 6.40
C GLY A 185 0.76 -1.55 6.28
N VAL A 186 1.58 -0.51 6.38
CA VAL A 186 1.15 0.88 6.17
C VAL A 186 0.65 1.12 4.74
N LEU A 187 1.37 0.60 3.74
CA LEU A 187 0.96 0.66 2.34
C LEU A 187 -0.33 -0.12 2.10
N GLN A 188 -0.48 -1.30 2.73
CA GLN A 188 -1.68 -2.14 2.63
C GLN A 188 -2.91 -1.42 3.18
N THR A 189 -2.81 -0.78 4.33
CA THR A 189 -3.89 0.06 4.87
C THR A 189 -4.31 1.16 3.88
N CYS A 190 -3.38 1.79 3.16
CA CYS A 190 -3.70 2.81 2.15
C CYS A 190 -4.21 2.23 0.83
N ARG A 191 -3.90 0.97 0.54
CA ARG A 191 -4.48 0.23 -0.57
C ARG A 191 -5.97 -0.04 -0.31
N ASP A 192 -6.27 -0.51 0.88
CA ASP A 192 -7.61 -0.94 1.32
C ASP A 192 -8.49 0.25 1.71
N LEU A 193 -7.90 1.34 2.18
CA LEU A 193 -8.57 2.59 2.53
C LEU A 193 -8.04 3.76 1.68
N PRO A 194 -8.49 3.91 0.41
CA PRO A 194 -8.00 4.95 -0.50
C PRO A 194 -8.13 6.39 0.04
N ALA A 195 -9.12 6.63 0.92
CA ALA A 195 -9.33 7.92 1.58
C ALA A 195 -8.14 8.35 2.48
N LEU A 196 -7.25 7.42 2.86
CA LEU A 196 -6.08 7.69 3.68
C LEU A 196 -4.80 7.96 2.89
N ARG A 197 -4.81 7.86 1.55
CA ARG A 197 -3.60 8.03 0.74
C ARG A 197 -3.03 9.44 0.86
N ASP A 198 -3.87 10.44 0.66
CA ASP A 198 -3.48 11.85 0.77
C ASP A 198 -3.10 12.23 2.20
N GLU A 199 -3.78 11.64 3.19
CA GLU A 199 -3.42 11.79 4.60
C GLU A 199 -2.01 11.26 4.87
N LEU A 200 -1.68 10.05 4.40
CA LEU A 200 -0.35 9.46 4.59
C LEU A 200 0.74 10.25 3.86
N PHE A 201 0.49 10.72 2.64
CA PHE A 201 1.45 11.58 1.93
C PHE A 201 1.78 12.85 2.74
N LEU A 202 0.78 13.50 3.33
CA LEU A 202 1.00 14.68 4.16
C LEU A 202 1.65 14.36 5.51
N GLN A 203 1.31 13.23 6.13
CA GLN A 203 1.98 12.80 7.36
C GLN A 203 3.47 12.52 7.12
N LEU A 204 3.81 11.90 5.98
CA LEU A 204 5.20 11.69 5.58
C LEU A 204 5.90 13.02 5.28
N ALA A 205 5.30 13.91 4.47
CA ALA A 205 5.85 15.23 4.18
C ALA A 205 6.08 16.06 5.46
N LYS A 206 5.17 15.95 6.44
CA LYS A 206 5.32 16.54 7.77
C LYS A 206 6.55 15.99 8.49
N GLN A 207 6.72 14.67 8.55
CA GLN A 207 7.85 14.05 9.25
C GLN A 207 9.19 14.27 8.54
N THR A 208 9.20 14.43 7.21
CA THR A 208 10.42 14.74 6.42
C THR A 208 10.76 16.24 6.38
N SER A 209 9.88 17.12 6.87
CA SER A 209 10.11 18.58 6.90
C SER A 209 11.12 19.03 7.97
N GLY A 210 11.55 18.13 8.86
CA GLY A 210 12.48 18.46 9.95
C GLY A 210 11.84 19.33 11.05
N PRO A 211 12.53 19.49 12.20
CA PRO A 211 11.98 20.20 13.35
C PRO A 211 11.88 21.71 13.12
N ALA A 212 12.78 22.31 12.33
CA ALA A 212 12.74 23.75 12.00
C ALA A 212 11.81 24.09 10.82
N GLY A 213 11.31 23.08 10.09
CA GLY A 213 10.62 23.24 8.81
C GLY A 213 11.62 23.16 7.64
N PRO A 214 11.12 22.97 6.40
CA PRO A 214 11.96 22.84 5.24
C PRO A 214 12.56 24.20 4.83
N PRO A 215 13.83 24.25 4.43
CA PRO A 215 14.76 23.13 4.41
C PRO A 215 15.46 22.98 5.77
N GLY A 216 15.10 21.94 6.51
CA GLY A 216 15.70 21.63 7.79
C GLY A 216 16.42 20.30 7.67
N PRO A 217 17.71 20.20 8.03
CA PRO A 217 18.32 18.89 8.19
C PRO A 217 17.51 18.07 9.21
N PRO A 218 17.56 16.74 9.14
CA PRO A 218 16.88 15.89 10.08
C PRO A 218 17.38 16.21 11.50
N ALA A 219 16.50 16.02 12.49
CA ALA A 219 16.83 16.33 13.89
C ALA A 219 18.07 15.56 14.38
N THR A 220 18.34 14.39 13.78
CA THR A 220 19.48 13.53 14.05
C THR A 220 20.05 13.00 12.74
N GLN A 221 21.34 12.63 12.73
CA GLN A 221 21.99 11.90 11.62
C GLN A 221 21.73 10.38 11.68
N ASP A 222 20.72 9.94 12.43
CA ASP A 222 20.39 8.52 12.62
C ASP A 222 19.82 7.93 11.31
N PRO A 223 20.23 6.72 10.88
CA PRO A 223 19.53 5.97 9.84
C PRO A 223 18.00 5.89 10.01
N ALA A 224 17.49 5.97 11.25
CA ALA A 224 16.07 6.09 11.54
C ALA A 224 15.40 7.29 10.85
N ALA A 225 16.12 8.40 10.66
CA ALA A 225 15.63 9.59 9.98
C ALA A 225 15.35 9.37 8.49
N LEU A 226 15.96 8.34 7.87
CA LEU A 226 15.71 8.00 6.46
C LEU A 226 14.45 7.16 6.26
N ARG A 227 13.88 6.57 7.32
CA ARG A 227 12.76 5.63 7.20
C ARG A 227 11.49 6.28 6.66
N TYR A 228 11.28 7.56 6.97
CA TYR A 228 10.20 8.35 6.37
C TYR A 228 10.39 8.54 4.87
N TRP A 229 11.62 8.83 4.44
CA TRP A 229 11.97 8.96 3.02
C TRP A 229 11.86 7.65 2.26
N GLN A 230 12.26 6.53 2.88
CA GLN A 230 12.11 5.19 2.33
C GLN A 230 10.64 4.81 2.15
N LEU A 231 9.80 5.06 3.15
CA LEU A 231 8.36 4.80 3.03
C LEU A 231 7.71 5.75 2.01
N LEU A 232 8.12 7.02 1.95
CA LEU A 232 7.64 7.96 0.95
C LEU A 232 8.03 7.53 -0.48
N THR A 233 9.22 6.94 -0.63
CA THR A 233 9.67 6.32 -1.88
C THR A 233 8.73 5.18 -2.28
N CYS A 234 8.47 4.23 -1.37
CA CYS A 234 7.52 3.14 -1.61
C CYS A 234 6.11 3.65 -1.94
N MET A 235 5.62 4.63 -1.18
CA MET A 235 4.32 5.27 -1.39
C MET A 235 4.22 5.90 -2.79
N SER A 236 5.27 6.58 -3.25
CA SER A 236 5.32 7.25 -4.56
C SER A 236 5.38 6.29 -5.74
N CYS A 237 5.89 5.07 -5.54
CA CYS A 237 5.84 3.99 -6.53
C CYS A 237 4.50 3.25 -6.56
N THR A 238 3.65 3.42 -5.53
CA THR A 238 2.42 2.64 -5.36
C THR A 238 1.16 3.45 -5.66
N PHE A 239 1.07 4.67 -5.14
CA PHE A 239 -0.15 5.49 -5.17
C PHE A 239 0.08 6.85 -5.82
N ARG A 240 -1.02 7.45 -6.29
CA ARG A 240 -1.03 8.83 -6.78
C ARG A 240 -1.67 9.75 -5.73
N PRO A 241 -0.99 10.82 -5.29
CA PRO A 241 -1.61 11.84 -4.46
C PRO A 241 -2.64 12.65 -5.27
N GLY A 242 -3.66 13.17 -4.59
CA GLY A 242 -4.59 14.16 -5.12
C GLY A 242 -3.90 15.47 -5.50
N GLY A 243 -4.51 16.28 -6.37
CA GLY A 243 -3.86 17.44 -6.99
C GLY A 243 -3.23 18.43 -6.02
N ALA A 244 -3.96 18.84 -4.97
CA ALA A 244 -3.47 19.77 -3.96
C ALA A 244 -2.29 19.19 -3.15
N VAL A 245 -2.41 17.93 -2.71
CA VAL A 245 -1.35 17.22 -1.97
C VAL A 245 -0.13 16.98 -2.84
N ARG A 246 -0.32 16.65 -4.12
CA ARG A 246 0.75 16.49 -5.10
C ARG A 246 1.53 17.79 -5.27
N GLY A 247 0.86 18.92 -5.43
CA GLY A 247 1.51 20.23 -5.58
C GLY A 247 2.37 20.57 -4.37
N HIS A 248 1.82 20.41 -3.17
CA HIS A 248 2.58 20.61 -1.93
C HIS A 248 3.79 19.67 -1.83
N LEU A 249 3.60 18.38 -2.13
CA LEU A 249 4.66 17.38 -2.07
C LEU A 249 5.80 17.71 -3.05
N LEU A 250 5.50 18.05 -4.30
CA LEU A 250 6.52 18.44 -5.27
C LEU A 250 7.33 19.66 -4.80
N GLY A 251 6.66 20.69 -4.28
CA GLY A 251 7.35 21.85 -3.71
C GLY A 251 8.19 21.49 -2.48
N HIS A 252 7.75 20.55 -1.64
CA HIS A 252 8.55 20.06 -0.51
C HIS A 252 9.83 19.35 -0.98
N LEU A 253 9.73 18.49 -2.00
CA LEU A 253 10.87 17.77 -2.58
C LEU A 253 11.86 18.75 -3.23
N GLU A 254 11.38 19.73 -3.99
CA GLU A 254 12.21 20.78 -4.61
C GLU A 254 12.98 21.60 -3.59
N ARG A 255 12.33 22.02 -2.50
CA ARG A 255 13.01 22.75 -1.41
C ARG A 255 14.08 21.91 -0.73
N THR A 256 13.84 20.61 -0.55
CA THR A 256 14.83 19.69 0.02
C THR A 256 16.05 19.55 -0.90
N GLU A 257 15.83 19.38 -2.21
CA GLU A 257 16.90 19.28 -3.20
C GLU A 257 17.76 20.55 -3.26
N GLN A 258 17.12 21.72 -3.30
CA GLN A 258 17.83 23.00 -3.42
C GLN A 258 18.69 23.32 -2.21
N ALA A 259 18.23 22.93 -1.02
CA ALA A 259 18.90 23.31 0.22
C ALA A 259 19.88 22.26 0.74
N LEU A 260 19.72 20.99 0.36
CA LEU A 260 20.55 19.88 0.79
C LEU A 260 21.04 19.04 -0.42
N PRO A 261 21.62 19.66 -1.46
CA PRO A 261 21.82 19.04 -2.78
C PRO A 261 22.68 17.77 -2.76
N ASP A 262 23.71 17.72 -1.89
CA ASP A 262 24.69 16.64 -1.80
C ASP A 262 24.38 15.64 -0.67
N THR A 263 23.09 15.46 -0.34
CA THR A 263 22.66 14.58 0.75
C THR A 263 21.80 13.42 0.23
N GLU A 264 21.76 12.34 1.01
CA GLU A 264 20.82 11.22 0.79
C GLU A 264 19.36 11.70 0.68
N LEU A 265 19.00 12.79 1.34
CA LEU A 265 17.64 13.34 1.30
C LEU A 265 17.31 13.93 -0.08
N ALA A 266 18.26 14.62 -0.71
CA ALA A 266 18.11 15.10 -2.06
C ALA A 266 18.05 13.95 -3.08
N GLU A 267 18.81 12.87 -2.87
CA GLU A 267 18.71 11.66 -3.70
C GLU A 267 17.31 11.01 -3.62
N TYR A 268 16.76 10.84 -2.40
CA TYR A 268 15.38 10.40 -2.23
C TYR A 268 14.39 11.36 -2.88
N ALA A 269 14.56 12.67 -2.69
CA ALA A 269 13.67 13.66 -3.27
C ALA A 269 13.60 13.58 -4.81
N ARG A 270 14.78 13.49 -5.46
CA ARG A 270 14.89 13.34 -6.91
C ARG A 270 14.22 12.05 -7.40
N PHE A 271 14.44 10.95 -6.70
CA PHE A 271 13.78 9.68 -7.01
C PHE A 271 12.25 9.79 -6.90
N ILE A 272 11.75 10.31 -5.78
CA ILE A 272 10.31 10.43 -5.51
C ILE A 272 9.64 11.33 -6.56
N ARG A 273 10.25 12.46 -6.94
CA ARG A 273 9.72 13.33 -8.02
C ARG A 273 9.58 12.59 -9.34
N LYS A 274 10.60 11.81 -9.73
CA LYS A 274 10.55 10.97 -10.94
C LYS A 274 9.45 9.90 -10.84
N ALA A 275 9.34 9.23 -9.69
CA ALA A 275 8.32 8.21 -9.45
C ALA A 275 6.89 8.78 -9.54
N LEU A 276 6.64 9.94 -8.94
CA LEU A 276 5.35 10.64 -9.02
C LEU A 276 4.94 11.01 -10.46
N GLY A 277 5.89 11.18 -11.38
CA GLY A 277 5.62 11.39 -12.80
C GLY A 277 5.20 10.12 -13.55
N ARG A 278 5.68 8.95 -13.12
CA ARG A 278 5.49 7.66 -13.80
C ARG A 278 4.33 6.84 -13.23
N THR A 279 4.12 6.88 -11.91
CA THR A 279 3.15 6.02 -11.22
C THR A 279 1.71 6.29 -11.69
N ARG A 280 1.04 5.26 -12.22
CA ARG A 280 -0.37 5.31 -12.66
C ARG A 280 -1.35 4.77 -11.61
N GLY A 281 -0.84 4.11 -10.57
CA GLY A 281 -1.59 3.38 -9.57
C GLY A 281 -1.39 1.88 -9.76
N ARG A 282 -1.11 1.17 -8.67
CA ARG A 282 -0.83 -0.28 -8.67
C ARG A 282 -2.01 -1.11 -8.17
N GLU A 283 -2.07 -2.36 -8.62
CA GLU A 283 -3.06 -3.31 -8.14
C GLU A 283 -2.72 -3.83 -6.74
N LEU A 284 -1.43 -4.01 -6.46
CA LEU A 284 -0.92 -4.53 -5.21
C LEU A 284 0.12 -3.56 -4.62
N VAL A 285 0.34 -3.68 -3.31
CA VAL A 285 1.42 -2.96 -2.64
C VAL A 285 2.76 -3.65 -2.93
N PRO A 286 3.91 -2.95 -2.83
CA PRO A 286 5.21 -3.57 -3.02
C PRO A 286 5.47 -4.79 -2.13
N SER A 287 6.13 -5.81 -2.69
CA SER A 287 6.61 -6.98 -1.93
C SER A 287 7.74 -6.60 -0.97
N LEU A 288 8.11 -7.48 -0.03
CA LEU A 288 9.22 -7.18 0.88
C LEU A 288 10.54 -7.00 0.13
N ALA A 289 10.78 -7.78 -0.92
CA ALA A 289 11.95 -7.62 -1.78
C ALA A 289 11.95 -6.27 -2.52
N GLU A 290 10.80 -5.84 -3.01
CA GLU A 290 10.66 -4.53 -3.64
C GLU A 290 10.86 -3.38 -2.64
N ILE A 291 10.29 -3.48 -1.43
CA ILE A 291 10.48 -2.48 -0.37
C ILE A 291 11.97 -2.37 -0.01
N SER A 292 12.68 -3.50 0.09
CA SER A 292 14.12 -3.51 0.33
C SER A 292 14.91 -2.82 -0.79
N ALA A 293 14.58 -3.07 -2.06
CA ALA A 293 15.22 -2.42 -3.21
C ALA A 293 14.92 -0.90 -3.23
N LEU A 294 13.66 -0.51 -3.09
CA LEU A 294 13.22 0.89 -3.05
C LEU A 294 13.81 1.67 -1.87
N SER A 295 13.98 1.02 -0.72
CA SER A 295 14.63 1.63 0.46
C SER A 295 16.10 1.97 0.23
N GLN A 296 16.71 1.42 -0.82
CA GLN A 296 18.07 1.74 -1.26
C GLN A 296 18.08 2.43 -2.63
N ARG A 297 16.89 2.74 -3.19
CA ARG A 297 16.70 3.30 -4.54
C ARG A 297 17.36 2.45 -5.64
N GLN A 298 17.38 1.12 -5.45
CA GLN A 298 17.93 0.14 -6.39
C GLN A 298 16.82 -0.52 -7.23
N GLU A 299 17.21 -1.13 -8.34
CA GLU A 299 16.34 -1.99 -9.13
C GLU A 299 16.08 -3.31 -8.39
N LEU A 300 14.86 -3.84 -8.55
CA LEU A 300 14.47 -5.15 -8.06
C LEU A 300 14.94 -6.21 -9.05
N LEU A 301 15.63 -7.24 -8.57
CA LEU A 301 16.01 -8.37 -9.40
C LEU A 301 14.88 -9.41 -9.42
N CYS A 302 14.46 -9.82 -10.61
CA CYS A 302 13.53 -10.92 -10.80
C CYS A 302 14.14 -12.03 -11.66
N THR A 303 13.68 -13.26 -11.49
CA THR A 303 14.17 -14.42 -12.23
C THR A 303 13.10 -14.88 -13.22
N VAL A 304 13.47 -14.98 -14.50
CA VAL A 304 12.61 -15.50 -15.56
C VAL A 304 13.20 -16.80 -16.11
N HIS A 305 12.41 -17.86 -16.07
CA HIS A 305 12.81 -19.15 -16.63
C HIS A 305 12.60 -19.18 -18.13
N CYS A 306 13.65 -19.52 -18.87
CA CYS A 306 13.67 -19.56 -20.31
C CYS A 306 14.06 -20.99 -20.76
N PRO A 307 13.25 -21.64 -21.62
CA PRO A 307 13.64 -22.88 -22.27
C PRO A 307 15.05 -22.81 -22.88
N GLY A 308 15.89 -23.81 -22.60
CA GLY A 308 17.28 -23.89 -23.08
C GLY A 308 18.29 -22.99 -22.35
N ALA A 309 17.87 -21.85 -21.78
CA ALA A 309 18.76 -20.91 -21.09
C ALA A 309 18.66 -20.99 -19.55
N GLY A 310 17.70 -21.74 -19.00
CA GLY A 310 17.54 -21.91 -17.56
C GLY A 310 16.97 -20.66 -16.89
N ALA A 311 17.53 -20.26 -15.74
CA ALA A 311 17.09 -19.11 -14.97
C ALA A 311 17.82 -17.84 -15.41
N CYS A 312 17.10 -16.88 -15.98
CA CYS A 312 17.64 -15.60 -16.43
C CYS A 312 17.29 -14.48 -15.43
N PRO A 313 18.26 -13.87 -14.74
CA PRO A 313 18.00 -12.70 -13.92
C PRO A 313 17.74 -11.47 -14.80
N VAL A 314 16.76 -10.66 -14.40
CA VAL A 314 16.35 -9.41 -15.04
C VAL A 314 16.16 -8.35 -13.96
N ALA A 315 16.84 -7.21 -14.12
CA ALA A 315 16.63 -6.05 -13.26
C ALA A 315 15.39 -5.28 -13.72
N ILE A 316 14.50 -4.97 -12.78
CA ILE A 316 13.24 -4.27 -13.02
C ILE A 316 13.06 -3.15 -12.01
N ASP A 317 12.30 -2.13 -12.38
CA ASP A 317 11.77 -1.13 -11.45
C ASP A 317 10.26 -1.34 -11.18
N SER A 318 9.69 -0.53 -10.28
CA SER A 318 8.25 -0.58 -9.94
C SER A 318 7.29 -0.24 -11.09
N HIS A 319 7.79 0.21 -12.24
CA HIS A 319 7.01 0.60 -13.42
C HIS A 319 7.25 -0.34 -14.60
N THR A 320 8.14 -1.32 -14.47
CA THR A 320 8.55 -2.21 -15.56
C THR A 320 7.44 -3.19 -15.90
N THR A 321 7.10 -3.26 -17.18
CA THR A 321 6.00 -4.07 -17.71
C THR A 321 6.46 -5.45 -18.19
N ALA A 322 5.54 -6.41 -18.21
CA ALA A 322 5.81 -7.76 -18.68
C ALA A 322 6.28 -7.77 -20.15
N GLY A 323 5.76 -6.87 -20.98
CA GLY A 323 6.19 -6.71 -22.37
C GLY A 323 7.59 -6.13 -22.52
N GLU A 324 8.05 -5.28 -21.59
CA GLU A 324 9.43 -4.77 -21.57
C GLU A 324 10.41 -5.88 -21.23
N VAL A 325 10.15 -6.66 -20.18
CA VAL A 325 10.99 -7.81 -19.80
C VAL A 325 11.01 -8.87 -20.90
N ALA A 326 9.86 -9.18 -21.52
CA ALA A 326 9.81 -10.11 -22.64
C ALA A 326 10.70 -9.64 -23.81
N ARG A 327 10.62 -8.36 -24.20
CA ARG A 327 11.45 -7.79 -25.27
C ARG A 327 12.94 -7.81 -24.94
N GLU A 328 13.31 -7.50 -23.70
CA GLU A 328 14.70 -7.57 -23.25
C GLU A 328 15.26 -8.99 -23.37
N LEU A 329 14.52 -9.99 -22.88
CA LEU A 329 14.95 -11.39 -22.95
C LEU A 329 15.01 -11.91 -24.38
N VAL A 330 14.05 -11.56 -25.23
CA VAL A 330 14.08 -11.90 -26.66
C VAL A 330 15.35 -11.35 -27.33
N GLY A 331 15.75 -10.12 -27.00
CA GLY A 331 17.01 -9.54 -27.47
C GLY A 331 18.23 -10.29 -26.94
N ARG A 332 18.29 -10.53 -25.62
CA ARG A 332 19.41 -11.22 -24.95
C ARG A 332 19.61 -12.66 -25.42
N LEU A 333 18.53 -13.35 -25.79
CA LEU A 333 18.54 -14.74 -26.24
C LEU A 333 18.73 -14.89 -27.77
N GLY A 334 18.92 -13.80 -28.50
CA GLY A 334 19.11 -13.85 -29.96
C GLY A 334 17.84 -14.18 -30.75
N LEU A 335 16.66 -14.00 -30.14
CA LEU A 335 15.35 -14.33 -30.70
C LEU A 335 14.72 -13.15 -31.48
N ALA A 336 15.41 -12.02 -31.58
CA ALA A 336 14.87 -10.78 -32.16
C ALA A 336 14.48 -10.88 -33.65
N ARG A 337 15.03 -11.86 -34.38
CA ARG A 337 14.68 -12.13 -35.80
C ARG A 337 13.60 -13.20 -35.96
N SER A 338 13.09 -13.74 -34.86
CA SER A 338 12.03 -14.74 -34.88
C SER A 338 10.76 -14.16 -35.50
N ARG A 339 10.03 -15.00 -36.25
CA ARG A 339 8.67 -14.71 -36.70
C ARG A 339 7.63 -14.99 -35.62
N ASN A 340 8.02 -15.72 -34.57
CA ASN A 340 7.14 -16.07 -33.47
C ASN A 340 7.08 -14.93 -32.44
N ALA A 341 5.91 -14.78 -31.82
CA ALA A 341 5.76 -13.85 -30.70
C ALA A 341 6.14 -14.54 -29.38
N PHE A 342 6.66 -13.76 -28.44
CA PHE A 342 7.01 -14.21 -27.10
C PHE A 342 6.32 -13.36 -26.05
N ALA A 343 5.93 -13.98 -24.94
CA ALA A 343 5.34 -13.29 -23.81
C ALA A 343 5.81 -13.92 -22.49
N LEU A 344 5.68 -13.16 -21.40
CA LEU A 344 5.85 -13.70 -20.07
C LEU A 344 4.61 -14.45 -19.62
N TYR A 345 4.83 -15.53 -18.90
CA TYR A 345 3.82 -16.38 -18.28
C TYR A 345 4.10 -16.48 -16.79
N GLU A 346 3.04 -16.50 -15.99
CA GLU A 346 3.10 -17.03 -14.64
C GLU A 346 2.88 -18.55 -14.70
N GLN A 347 3.72 -19.30 -14.02
CA GLN A 347 3.68 -20.76 -13.96
C GLN A 347 3.66 -21.25 -12.52
N ARG A 348 2.84 -22.27 -12.26
CA ARG A 348 2.88 -23.10 -11.06
C ARG A 348 2.63 -24.55 -11.46
N GLY A 349 3.61 -25.43 -11.24
CA GLY A 349 3.56 -26.80 -11.73
C GLY A 349 3.16 -26.86 -13.21
N ALA A 350 2.06 -27.55 -13.53
CA ALA A 350 1.52 -27.67 -14.88
C ALA A 350 0.58 -26.53 -15.31
N GLN A 351 0.21 -25.63 -14.39
CA GLN A 351 -0.64 -24.46 -14.69
C GLN A 351 0.22 -23.31 -15.21
N GLU A 352 -0.19 -22.74 -16.34
CA GLU A 352 0.50 -21.61 -16.97
C GLU A 352 -0.52 -20.60 -17.50
N ARG A 353 -0.27 -19.31 -17.28
CA ARG A 353 -1.11 -18.21 -17.79
C ARG A 353 -0.25 -17.10 -18.36
N ALA A 354 -0.58 -16.64 -19.57
CA ALA A 354 0.08 -15.52 -20.21
C ALA A 354 -0.22 -14.21 -19.44
N LEU A 355 0.80 -13.39 -19.26
CA LEU A 355 0.67 -12.05 -18.69
C LEU A 355 0.36 -11.06 -19.83
N ALA A 356 -0.54 -10.11 -19.57
CA ALA A 356 -0.77 -9.02 -20.50
C ALA A 356 0.49 -8.15 -20.59
N GLY A 357 0.83 -7.66 -21.79
CA GLY A 357 2.07 -6.91 -22.01
C GLY A 357 2.20 -5.65 -21.14
N GLY A 358 1.09 -5.03 -20.76
CA GLY A 358 1.05 -3.86 -19.87
C GLY A 358 1.03 -4.16 -18.37
N THR A 359 1.01 -5.43 -17.96
CA THR A 359 1.03 -5.82 -16.54
C THR A 359 2.38 -5.47 -15.92
N LEU A 360 2.37 -4.86 -14.72
CA LEU A 360 3.58 -4.55 -13.98
C LEU A 360 4.18 -5.82 -13.37
N VAL A 361 5.47 -6.10 -13.63
CA VAL A 361 6.12 -7.30 -13.12
C VAL A 361 6.20 -7.29 -11.59
N ALA A 362 6.42 -6.12 -10.99
CA ALA A 362 6.41 -5.94 -9.54
C ALA A 362 5.09 -6.37 -8.87
N ASP A 363 3.93 -6.13 -9.51
CA ASP A 363 2.64 -6.60 -9.01
C ASP A 363 2.53 -8.14 -9.08
N VAL A 364 3.06 -8.76 -10.14
CA VAL A 364 3.11 -10.23 -10.26
C VAL A 364 3.97 -10.84 -9.16
N LEU A 365 5.14 -10.26 -8.88
CA LEU A 365 6.02 -10.74 -7.81
C LEU A 365 5.39 -10.62 -6.43
N THR A 366 4.65 -9.52 -6.19
CA THR A 366 3.90 -9.36 -4.93
C THR A 366 2.79 -10.41 -4.83
N ARG A 367 2.08 -10.68 -5.93
CA ARG A 367 1.08 -11.75 -5.96
C ARG A 367 1.69 -13.11 -5.58
N PHE A 368 2.89 -13.41 -6.09
CA PHE A 368 3.60 -14.64 -5.75
C PHE A 368 3.97 -14.69 -4.26
N GLU A 369 4.42 -13.58 -3.67
CA GLU A 369 4.68 -13.47 -2.22
C GLU A 369 3.41 -13.78 -1.40
N ASN A 370 2.27 -13.20 -1.77
CA ASN A 370 1.01 -13.44 -1.07
C ASN A 370 0.54 -14.90 -1.17
N LEU A 371 0.60 -15.48 -2.37
CA LEU A 371 0.21 -16.88 -2.59
C LEU A 371 1.13 -17.84 -1.86
N ALA A 372 2.43 -17.56 -1.80
CA ALA A 372 3.38 -18.38 -1.05
C ALA A 372 3.05 -18.43 0.45
N VAL A 373 2.58 -17.31 1.03
CA VAL A 373 2.17 -17.24 2.45
C VAL A 373 0.88 -18.02 2.69
N GLU A 374 -0.10 -17.93 1.79
CA GLU A 374 -1.35 -18.70 1.88
C GLU A 374 -1.13 -20.21 1.77
N GLU A 375 -0.11 -20.62 1.01
CA GLU A 375 0.15 -22.01 0.62
C GLU A 375 1.24 -22.69 1.47
N ALA A 376 1.91 -21.96 2.37
CA ALA A 376 3.00 -22.42 3.23
C ALA A 376 2.65 -23.59 4.19
N GLY A 377 1.48 -24.22 4.06
CA GLY A 377 1.04 -25.39 4.82
C GLY A 377 0.43 -26.52 3.99
N LEU A 378 0.49 -26.49 2.65
CA LEU A 378 -0.24 -27.43 1.79
C LEU A 378 0.65 -28.36 0.93
N ASP A 379 1.86 -27.96 0.52
CA ASP A 379 2.74 -28.79 -0.31
C ASP A 379 4.21 -28.33 -0.28
N ASP A 380 5.15 -29.22 0.08
CA ASP A 380 6.59 -28.94 0.25
C ASP A 380 7.43 -29.38 -0.97
N SER A 381 6.76 -29.65 -2.10
CA SER A 381 7.43 -30.01 -3.36
C SER A 381 8.30 -28.87 -3.91
N PRO A 382 9.53 -29.13 -4.39
CA PRO A 382 10.43 -28.09 -4.92
C PRO A 382 9.92 -27.39 -6.20
N ASP A 383 8.90 -27.94 -6.86
CA ASP A 383 8.28 -27.39 -8.09
C ASP A 383 6.94 -26.66 -7.83
N SER A 384 6.55 -26.47 -6.57
CA SER A 384 5.25 -25.91 -6.18
C SER A 384 5.17 -24.38 -6.21
N GLY A 385 6.32 -23.70 -6.28
CA GLY A 385 6.42 -22.23 -6.25
C GLY A 385 6.00 -21.56 -7.55
N TRP A 386 5.35 -20.40 -7.42
CA TRP A 386 5.04 -19.54 -8.57
C TRP A 386 6.31 -18.96 -9.19
N ARG A 387 6.43 -19.01 -10.52
CA ARG A 387 7.58 -18.49 -11.26
C ARG A 387 7.19 -17.76 -12.54
N LEU A 388 8.06 -16.85 -12.98
CA LEU A 388 7.96 -16.20 -14.29
C LEU A 388 8.65 -17.06 -15.34
N CYS A 389 8.03 -17.22 -16.51
CA CYS A 389 8.60 -17.94 -17.64
C CYS A 389 8.44 -17.15 -18.93
N LEU A 390 9.45 -17.19 -19.80
CA LEU A 390 9.30 -16.73 -21.18
C LEU A 390 8.81 -17.88 -22.04
N ARG A 391 7.69 -17.71 -22.74
CA ARG A 391 7.13 -18.71 -23.66
C ARG A 391 6.77 -18.09 -25.00
N LEU A 392 6.66 -18.95 -26.00
CA LEU A 392 6.05 -18.61 -27.28
C LEU A 392 4.56 -18.29 -27.08
N HIS A 393 4.09 -17.25 -27.75
CA HIS A 393 2.74 -16.72 -27.64
C HIS A 393 2.05 -16.73 -29.02
N GLY A 394 0.81 -17.21 -29.06
CA GLY A 394 0.03 -17.29 -30.30
C GLY A 394 0.28 -18.57 -31.12
N PRO A 395 -0.21 -18.61 -32.37
CA PRO A 395 -0.08 -19.77 -33.24
C PRO A 395 1.38 -20.03 -33.63
N LEU A 396 1.74 -21.31 -33.64
CA LEU A 396 3.06 -21.80 -34.02
C LEU A 396 3.29 -21.60 -35.52
N HIS A 397 4.42 -20.97 -35.88
CA HIS A 397 4.89 -20.92 -37.25
C HIS A 397 6.16 -21.75 -37.37
N PRO A 398 6.05 -23.07 -37.63
CA PRO A 398 7.22 -23.96 -37.74
C PRO A 398 7.99 -23.78 -39.06
N GLU A 399 7.47 -22.97 -40.00
CA GLU A 399 8.10 -22.76 -41.30
C GLU A 399 9.32 -21.84 -41.20
N GLY A 400 10.48 -22.35 -41.61
CA GLY A 400 11.75 -21.60 -41.62
C GLY A 400 12.63 -21.77 -40.39
N LEU A 401 12.38 -22.80 -39.58
CA LEU A 401 13.23 -23.12 -38.43
C LEU A 401 14.60 -23.64 -38.88
N SER A 402 15.66 -22.95 -38.46
CA SER A 402 17.02 -23.47 -38.58
C SER A 402 17.21 -24.62 -37.58
N PRO A 403 17.88 -25.73 -37.95
CA PRO A 403 18.18 -26.82 -37.04
C PRO A 403 19.03 -26.38 -35.82
N ASP A 404 19.81 -25.30 -35.95
CA ASP A 404 20.60 -24.70 -34.86
C ASP A 404 19.93 -23.44 -34.27
N GLY A 405 18.64 -23.24 -34.54
CA GLY A 405 17.92 -22.03 -34.13
C GLY A 405 17.76 -21.95 -32.61
N HIS A 406 18.07 -20.80 -32.03
CA HIS A 406 17.84 -20.49 -30.60
C HIS A 406 16.36 -20.63 -30.18
N GLU A 407 15.43 -20.73 -31.13
CA GLU A 407 13.99 -20.94 -30.92
C GLU A 407 13.61 -22.40 -30.65
N LEU A 408 14.46 -23.37 -31.03
CA LEU A 408 14.17 -24.79 -30.92
C LEU A 408 13.80 -25.22 -29.49
N PRO A 409 14.49 -24.77 -28.42
CA PRO A 409 14.10 -25.13 -27.05
C PRO A 409 12.70 -24.63 -26.66
N PHE A 410 12.31 -23.45 -27.14
CA PHE A 410 10.98 -22.90 -26.86
C PHE A 410 9.88 -23.69 -27.56
N LEU A 411 10.12 -24.05 -28.83
CA LEU A 411 9.19 -24.86 -29.62
C LEU A 411 9.06 -26.27 -29.05
N PHE A 412 10.17 -26.85 -28.61
CA PHE A 412 10.20 -28.17 -27.99
C PHE A 412 9.36 -28.19 -26.70
N GLU A 413 9.55 -27.24 -25.79
CA GLU A 413 8.74 -27.15 -24.57
C GLU A 413 7.26 -26.88 -24.86
N GLN A 414 6.95 -26.05 -25.86
CA GLN A 414 5.55 -25.79 -26.23
C GLN A 414 4.88 -27.02 -26.87
N ALA A 415 5.57 -27.72 -27.76
CA ALA A 415 5.08 -28.95 -28.37
C ALA A 415 4.85 -30.03 -27.31
N HIS A 416 5.77 -30.17 -26.34
CA HIS A 416 5.61 -31.07 -25.21
C HIS A 416 4.36 -30.73 -24.37
N ALA A 417 4.16 -29.46 -24.03
CA ALA A 417 2.98 -29.01 -23.29
C ALA A 417 1.66 -29.25 -24.05
N LEU A 418 1.67 -29.06 -25.38
CA LEU A 418 0.53 -29.35 -26.25
C LEU A 418 0.24 -30.85 -26.35
N LEU A 419 1.26 -31.70 -26.42
CA LEU A 419 1.11 -33.16 -26.43
C LEU A 419 0.40 -33.67 -25.17
N LEU A 420 0.75 -33.12 -24.00
CA LEU A 420 0.13 -33.48 -22.72
C LEU A 420 -1.34 -33.04 -22.61
N ARG A 421 -1.72 -31.95 -23.29
CA ARG A 421 -3.07 -31.38 -23.25
C ARG A 421 -3.95 -31.80 -24.44
N GLY A 422 -3.35 -32.37 -25.49
CA GLY A 422 -3.98 -32.71 -26.75
C GLY A 422 -5.06 -33.77 -26.61
N ARG A 423 -6.19 -33.57 -27.31
CA ARG A 423 -7.29 -34.54 -27.41
C ARG A 423 -7.69 -34.72 -28.88
N PRO A 424 -7.80 -35.97 -29.39
CA PRO A 424 -7.42 -37.22 -28.74
C PRO A 424 -5.89 -37.32 -28.50
N PRO A 425 -5.44 -38.07 -27.48
CA PRO A 425 -4.02 -38.31 -27.27
C PRO A 425 -3.42 -39.05 -28.49
N PRO A 426 -2.14 -38.83 -28.81
CA PRO A 426 -1.47 -39.60 -29.85
C PRO A 426 -1.39 -41.09 -29.47
N PRO A 427 -1.13 -41.99 -30.45
CA PRO A 427 -0.97 -43.42 -30.19
C PRO A 427 0.09 -43.72 -29.11
N ASP A 428 -0.14 -44.75 -28.29
CA ASP A 428 0.74 -45.11 -27.17
C ASP A 428 2.20 -45.33 -27.57
N ASP A 429 2.45 -45.90 -28.76
CA ASP A 429 3.81 -46.12 -29.26
C ASP A 429 4.52 -44.79 -29.57
N THR A 430 3.79 -43.80 -30.10
CA THR A 430 4.30 -42.45 -30.33
C THR A 430 4.57 -41.74 -29.01
N LEU A 431 3.67 -41.86 -28.03
CA LEU A 431 3.87 -41.30 -26.69
C LEU A 431 5.09 -41.92 -25.99
N ARG A 432 5.27 -43.24 -26.07
CA ARG A 432 6.45 -43.95 -25.52
C ARG A 432 7.73 -43.49 -26.19
N ALA A 433 7.75 -43.35 -27.51
CA ALA A 433 8.91 -42.84 -28.24
C ALA A 433 9.28 -41.40 -27.84
N LEU A 434 8.29 -40.50 -27.76
CA LEU A 434 8.50 -39.12 -27.35
C LEU A 434 8.92 -39.00 -25.88
N ALA A 435 8.38 -39.83 -24.99
CA ALA A 435 8.79 -39.90 -23.59
C ALA A 435 10.24 -40.38 -23.44
N ALA A 436 10.65 -41.40 -24.21
CA ALA A 436 12.03 -41.88 -24.21
C ALA A 436 13.01 -40.79 -24.70
N LEU A 437 12.67 -40.07 -25.77
CA LEU A 437 13.47 -38.93 -26.25
C LEU A 437 13.55 -37.80 -25.23
N ARG A 438 12.45 -37.52 -24.50
CA ARG A 438 12.43 -36.53 -23.43
C ARG A 438 13.35 -36.93 -22.28
N LEU A 439 13.30 -38.19 -21.84
CA LEU A 439 14.19 -38.70 -20.78
C LEU A 439 15.65 -38.62 -21.20
N GLN A 440 15.98 -39.03 -22.43
CA GLN A 440 17.33 -38.89 -22.98
C GLN A 440 17.78 -37.41 -23.02
N SER A 441 16.87 -36.49 -23.37
CA SER A 441 17.17 -35.05 -23.38
C SER A 441 17.43 -34.47 -21.98
N LEU A 442 16.76 -34.98 -20.94
CA LEU A 442 16.87 -34.46 -19.57
C LEU A 442 18.02 -35.12 -18.79
N HIS A 443 18.16 -36.43 -18.91
CA HIS A 443 19.03 -37.26 -18.07
C HIS A 443 20.25 -37.83 -18.80
N ARG A 444 20.36 -37.59 -20.12
CA ARG A 444 21.36 -38.24 -20.99
C ARG A 444 21.21 -39.76 -20.97
N ASP A 445 22.30 -40.49 -21.19
CA ASP A 445 22.28 -41.95 -21.31
C ASP A 445 21.77 -42.62 -20.02
N PHE A 446 20.87 -43.59 -20.20
CA PHE A 446 20.33 -44.38 -19.11
C PHE A 446 21.43 -45.14 -18.36
N SER A 447 21.46 -45.00 -17.02
CA SER A 447 22.37 -45.75 -16.15
C SER A 447 21.57 -46.55 -15.11
N PRO A 448 21.75 -47.89 -15.02
CA PRO A 448 21.05 -48.71 -14.02
C PRO A 448 21.51 -48.44 -12.58
N ARG A 449 22.50 -47.55 -12.36
CA ARG A 449 23.07 -47.21 -11.05
C ARG A 449 22.70 -45.80 -10.55
N ALA A 450 22.01 -45.01 -11.35
CA ALA A 450 21.52 -43.68 -10.97
C ALA A 450 20.11 -43.53 -11.57
N PRO A 451 19.04 -43.83 -10.81
CA PRO A 451 17.67 -43.65 -11.27
C PRO A 451 17.30 -42.20 -11.50
#